data_AF-A0A1N7IDF5-F1
#
_entry.id   AF-A0A1N7IDF5-F1
#
_cell.length_a   1.000
_cell.length_b   1.000
_cell.length_c   1.000
_cell.angle_alpha   90.00
_cell.angle_beta   90.00
_cell.angle_gamma   90.00
#
_symmetry.space_group_name_H-M   'P 1'
#
loop_
_entity.id
_entity.type
_entity.pdbx_description
1 polymer ?
#
loop_
_entity_poly.entity_id
_entity_poly.type
_entity_poly.pdbx_seq_one_letter_code
_entity_poly.pdbx_strand_id
1 'polypeptide(L)'
;MKTLINDSIGDLETALKNNSQLREDFMADPIGALKNIETQNPKDTDSWIYRIIVFMLGLAVIIIVVGLIVLSMNGRTLETQLITIFTAISSGAIGALAGLLAPSSKK
;
A
#
# COMPACT_ATOMS: atom_id res chain seq x y z
N MET A 1 4.52 6.74 29.72
CA MET A 1 3.76 6.18 28.57
C MET A 1 4.25 6.88 27.32
N LYS A 2 4.52 6.14 26.23
CA LYS A 2 4.94 6.74 24.96
C LYS A 2 3.73 7.24 24.19
N THR A 3 3.82 8.44 23.61
CA THR A 3 2.73 9.03 22.83
C THR A 3 2.93 8.67 21.37
N LEU A 4 1.91 8.05 20.77
CA LEU A 4 1.93 7.56 19.39
C LEU A 4 1.39 8.65 18.48
N ILE A 5 2.15 9.02 17.45
CA ILE A 5 1.80 10.09 16.51
C ILE A 5 2.01 9.58 15.09
N ASN A 6 1.03 9.80 14.22
CA ASN A 6 1.07 9.38 12.83
C ASN A 6 1.71 10.48 11.97
N ASP A 7 3.04 10.56 12.03
CA ASP A 7 3.96 11.34 11.17
C ASP A 7 3.45 12.68 10.59
N SER A 8 2.64 13.41 11.36
CA SER A 8 1.93 14.63 10.95
C SER A 8 1.93 15.66 12.06
N ILE A 9 2.14 16.92 11.67
CA ILE A 9 2.16 18.06 12.60
C ILE A 9 0.80 18.25 13.30
N GLY A 10 -0.31 17.89 12.63
CA GLY A 10 -1.65 17.98 13.24
C GLY A 10 -1.86 16.98 14.38
N ASP A 11 -1.25 15.79 14.29
CA ASP A 11 -1.30 14.79 15.36
C ASP A 11 -0.40 15.19 16.53
N LEU A 12 0.73 15.86 16.26
CA LEU A 12 1.57 16.47 17.28
C LEU A 12 0.84 17.57 18.05
N GLU A 13 0.12 18.44 17.36
CA GLU A 13 -0.71 19.46 18.00
C GLU A 13 -1.79 18.84 18.90
N THR A 14 -2.44 17.78 18.41
CA THR A 14 -3.46 17.04 19.16
C THR A 14 -2.87 16.34 20.39
N ALA A 15 -1.70 15.72 20.24
CA ALA A 15 -0.96 15.10 21.34
C ALA A 15 -0.56 16.12 22.42
N LEU A 16 -0.08 17.31 22.01
CA LEU A 16 0.27 18.40 22.93
C LEU A 16 -0.95 19.04 23.61
N LYS A 17 -2.11 19.06 22.95
CA LYS A 17 -3.38 19.53 23.54
C LYS A 17 -3.94 18.57 24.57
N ASN A 18 -3.83 17.26 24.31
CA ASN A 18 -4.46 16.23 25.15
C ASN A 18 -3.54 15.67 26.25
N ASN A 19 -2.22 15.88 26.17
CA ASN A 19 -1.27 15.42 27.16
C ASN A 19 -0.52 16.59 27.82
N SER A 20 -0.89 16.91 29.06
CA SER A 20 -0.27 17.99 29.84
C SER A 20 1.20 17.74 30.13
N GLN A 21 1.60 16.48 30.35
CA GLN A 21 2.97 16.08 30.63
C GLN A 21 3.84 16.22 29.38
N LEU A 22 3.32 15.80 28.21
CA LEU A 22 4.02 15.98 26.94
C LEU A 22 4.24 17.47 26.61
N ARG A 23 3.28 18.32 26.97
CA ARG A 23 3.40 19.78 26.79
C ARG A 23 4.47 20.37 27.69
N GLU A 24 4.52 19.95 28.94
CA GLU A 24 5.52 20.42 29.90
C GLU A 24 6.94 19.97 29.49
N ASP A 25 7.08 18.71 29.09
CA ASP A 25 8.32 18.15 28.55
C ASP A 25 8.75 18.85 27.25
N PHE A 26 7.81 19.15 26.35
CA PHE A 26 8.07 19.85 25.09
C PHE A 26 8.45 21.33 25.29
N MET A 27 7.94 21.99 26.32
CA MET A 27 8.32 23.37 26.67
C MET A 27 9.69 23.42 27.35
N ALA A 28 10.05 22.40 28.13
CA ALA A 28 11.33 22.31 28.82
C ALA A 28 12.48 21.91 27.87
N ASP A 29 12.26 20.91 27.03
CA ASP A 29 13.19 20.49 25.98
C ASP A 29 12.43 19.96 24.75
N PRO A 30 12.20 20.81 23.73
CA PRO A 30 11.43 20.41 22.56
C PRO A 30 12.11 19.28 21.77
N ILE A 31 13.45 19.24 21.72
CA ILE A 31 14.17 18.21 20.96
C ILE A 31 14.19 16.88 21.73
N GLY A 32 14.38 16.93 23.05
CA GLY A 32 14.31 15.77 23.93
C GLY A 32 12.92 15.13 23.98
N ALA A 33 11.87 15.95 23.98
CA ALA A 33 10.48 15.49 23.94
C ALA A 33 10.18 14.73 22.63
N LEU A 34 10.63 15.24 21.49
CA LEU A 34 10.45 14.60 20.17
C LEU A 34 11.16 13.24 20.08
N LYS A 35 12.29 13.05 20.78
CA LYS A 35 13.01 11.76 20.82
C LYS A 35 12.21 10.64 21.49
N ASN A 36 11.29 11.00 22.38
CA ASN A 36 10.43 10.05 23.09
C ASN A 36 9.08 9.82 22.40
N ILE A 37 8.84 10.50 21.27
CA ILE A 37 7.67 10.27 20.42
C ILE A 37 8.02 9.16 19.45
N GLU A 38 7.33 8.03 19.60
CA GLU A 38 7.45 6.90 18.69
C GLU A 38 6.49 7.16 17.53
N THR A 39 7.04 7.61 16.41
CA THR A 39 6.27 7.78 15.17
C THR A 39 5.87 6.39 14.69
N GLN A 40 4.58 6.10 14.75
CA GLN A 40 4.06 4.95 14.01
C GLN A 40 4.18 5.33 12.54
N ASN A 41 5.09 4.69 11.83
CA ASN A 41 5.20 4.87 10.40
C ASN A 41 3.92 4.27 9.79
N PRO A 42 3.07 5.04 9.10
CA PRO A 42 1.85 4.50 8.48
C PRO A 42 2.14 3.38 7.47
N LYS A 43 3.42 3.20 7.05
CA LYS A 43 3.87 2.04 6.29
C LYS A 43 3.62 0.70 6.98
N ASP A 44 3.56 0.65 8.30
CA ASP A 44 3.28 -0.59 9.04
C ASP A 44 1.77 -0.87 9.16
N THR A 45 0.93 0.13 8.90
CA THR A 45 -0.53 0.02 9.09
C THR A 45 -1.24 -0.76 7.99
N ASP A 46 -0.64 -1.02 6.81
CA ASP A 46 -1.41 -1.75 5.80
C ASP A 46 -0.66 -2.63 4.79
N SER A 47 0.19 -3.53 5.31
CA SER A 47 0.63 -4.69 4.55
C SER A 47 -0.55 -5.58 4.09
N TRP A 48 -1.71 -5.44 4.73
CA TRP A 48 -2.91 -6.23 4.45
C TRP A 48 -3.64 -5.73 3.19
N ILE A 49 -3.81 -4.42 3.00
CA ILE A 49 -4.33 -3.83 1.74
C ILE A 49 -3.46 -4.22 0.57
N TYR A 50 -2.13 -4.19 0.75
CA TYR A 50 -1.17 -4.59 -0.28
C TYR A 50 -1.42 -6.05 -0.70
N ARG A 51 -1.54 -6.96 0.27
CA ARG A 51 -1.83 -8.38 -0.01
C ARG A 51 -3.18 -8.58 -0.70
N ILE A 52 -4.23 -7.87 -0.28
CA ILE A 52 -5.56 -7.95 -0.90
C ILE A 52 -5.52 -7.55 -2.38
N ILE A 53 -4.83 -6.45 -2.70
CA ILE A 53 -4.76 -5.92 -4.06
C ILE A 53 -3.98 -6.89 -4.97
N VAL A 54 -2.82 -7.36 -4.50
CA VAL A 54 -2.01 -8.34 -5.24
C VAL A 54 -2.78 -9.65 -5.44
N PHE A 55 -3.51 -10.12 -4.42
CA PHE A 55 -4.31 -11.33 -4.51
C PHE A 55 -5.46 -11.19 -5.51
N MET A 56 -6.21 -10.08 -5.46
CA MET A 56 -7.30 -9.80 -6.40
C MET A 56 -6.80 -9.70 -7.85
N LEU A 57 -5.67 -9.02 -8.07
CA LEU A 57 -5.03 -8.93 -9.40
C LEU A 57 -4.57 -10.30 -9.90
N GLY A 58 -3.89 -11.09 -9.06
CA GLY A 58 -3.45 -12.43 -9.43
C GLY A 58 -4.62 -13.36 -9.76
N LEU A 59 -5.69 -13.31 -8.97
CA LEU A 59 -6.89 -14.11 -9.17
C LEU A 59 -7.61 -13.72 -10.48
N ALA A 60 -7.67 -12.43 -10.81
CA ALA A 60 -8.21 -11.97 -12.08
C ALA A 60 -7.43 -12.54 -13.28
N VAL A 61 -6.09 -12.55 -13.22
CA VAL A 61 -5.26 -13.15 -14.28
C VAL A 61 -5.52 -14.65 -14.40
N ILE A 62 -5.64 -15.38 -13.29
CA ILE A 62 -5.94 -16.82 -13.30
C ILE A 62 -7.30 -17.09 -13.94
N ILE A 63 -8.35 -16.33 -13.58
CA ILE A 63 -9.69 -16.48 -14.18
C ILE A 63 -9.64 -16.28 -15.68
N ILE A 64 -8.89 -15.27 -16.14
CA ILE A 64 -8.72 -14.98 -17.57
C ILE A 64 -8.05 -16.15 -18.28
N VAL A 65 -6.95 -16.67 -17.75
CA VAL A 65 -6.23 -17.81 -18.35
C VAL A 65 -7.14 -19.05 -18.43
N VAL A 66 -7.86 -19.36 -17.36
CA VAL A 66 -8.82 -20.48 -17.34
C VAL A 66 -9.95 -20.26 -18.36
N GLY A 67 -10.51 -19.06 -18.43
CA GLY A 67 -11.56 -18.70 -19.38
C GLY A 67 -11.10 -18.88 -20.83
N LEU A 68 -9.87 -18.49 -21.15
CA LEU A 68 -9.29 -18.67 -22.49
C LEU A 68 -9.08 -20.16 -22.84
N ILE A 69 -8.61 -20.97 -21.88
CA ILE A 69 -8.46 -22.42 -22.07
C ILE A 69 -9.82 -23.06 -22.37
N VAL A 70 -10.85 -22.75 -21.58
CA VAL A 70 -12.21 -23.28 -21.77
C VAL A 70 -12.79 -22.84 -23.12
N LEU A 71 -12.59 -21.57 -23.49
CA LEU A 71 -13.08 -21.03 -24.76
C LEU A 71 -12.41 -21.71 -25.97
N SER A 72 -11.10 -21.97 -25.86
CA SER A 72 -10.33 -22.71 -26.86
C SER A 72 -10.78 -24.17 -26.99
N MET A 73 -11.09 -24.84 -25.88
CA MET A 73 -11.59 -26.22 -25.88
C MET A 73 -12.97 -26.36 -26.54
N ASN A 74 -13.81 -25.33 -26.48
CA ASN A 74 -15.13 -25.30 -27.13
C ASN A 74 -15.07 -25.03 -28.65
N GLY A 75 -13.87 -25.06 -29.26
CA GLY A 75 -13.68 -24.87 -30.69
C GLY A 75 -13.98 -23.45 -31.18
N ARG A 76 -14.14 -22.47 -30.27
CA ARG A 76 -14.29 -21.07 -30.64
C ARG A 76 -12.91 -20.51 -30.95
N THR A 77 -12.75 -19.97 -32.15
CA THR A 77 -11.54 -19.23 -32.52
C THR A 77 -11.45 -17.98 -31.65
N LEU A 78 -10.36 -17.85 -30.89
CA LEU A 78 -10.08 -16.63 -30.16
C LEU A 78 -9.79 -15.53 -31.17
N GLU A 79 -10.60 -14.48 -31.16
CA GLU A 79 -10.30 -13.30 -31.97
C GLU A 79 -8.96 -12.71 -31.55
N THR A 80 -8.10 -12.40 -32.52
CA THR A 80 -6.78 -11.80 -32.28
C THR A 80 -6.88 -10.55 -31.41
N GLN A 81 -7.95 -9.77 -31.58
CA GLN A 81 -8.24 -8.58 -30.79
C GLN A 81 -8.44 -8.89 -29.30
N LEU A 82 -9.12 -10.00 -28.98
CA LEU A 82 -9.32 -10.45 -27.60
C LEU A 82 -7.97 -10.78 -26.95
N ILE A 83 -7.12 -11.50 -27.68
CA ILE A 83 -5.76 -11.83 -27.23
C ILE A 83 -4.97 -10.55 -26.97
N THR A 84 -4.97 -9.58 -27.90
CA THR A 84 -4.25 -8.30 -27.74
C THR A 84 -4.70 -7.50 -26.52
N ILE A 85 -6.02 -7.40 -26.29
CA ILE A 85 -6.56 -6.71 -25.11
C ILE A 85 -6.08 -7.40 -23.82
N PHE A 86 -6.07 -8.73 -23.81
CA PHE A 86 -5.58 -9.49 -22.65
C PHE A 86 -4.08 -9.32 -22.41
N THR A 87 -3.26 -9.34 -23.47
CA THR A 87 -1.82 -9.11 -23.33
C THR A 87 -1.55 -7.70 -22.79
N ALA A 88 -2.33 -6.70 -23.24
CA ALA A 88 -2.22 -5.32 -22.76
C ALA A 88 -2.56 -5.18 -21.27
N ILE A 89 -3.69 -5.77 -20.82
CA ILE A 89 -4.10 -5.74 -19.42
C ILE A 89 -3.09 -6.49 -18.53
N SER A 90 -2.63 -7.66 -18.99
CA SER A 90 -1.65 -8.47 -18.24
C SER A 90 -0.31 -7.74 -18.09
N SER A 91 0.18 -7.11 -19.16
CA SER A 91 1.38 -6.28 -19.13
C SER A 91 1.24 -5.09 -18.19
N GLY A 92 0.10 -4.38 -18.24
CA GLY A 92 -0.21 -3.27 -17.33
C GLY A 92 -0.28 -3.69 -15.86
N ALA A 93 -0.88 -4.85 -15.57
CA ALA A 93 -0.95 -5.41 -14.23
C ALA A 93 0.44 -5.79 -13.69
N ILE A 94 1.30 -6.43 -14.49
CA ILE A 94 2.68 -6.76 -14.11
C ILE A 94 3.49 -5.46 -13.88
N GLY A 95 3.31 -4.45 -14.74
CA GLY A 95 3.95 -3.14 -14.57
C GLY A 95 3.54 -2.43 -13.28
N ALA A 96 2.26 -2.49 -12.92
CA ALA A 96 1.76 -1.93 -11.66
C ALA A 96 2.31 -2.68 -10.43
N LEU A 97 2.39 -4.01 -10.49
CA LEU A 97 3.01 -4.82 -9.44
C LEU A 97 4.50 -4.51 -9.28
N ALA A 98 5.22 -4.37 -10.40
CA ALA A 98 6.63 -3.98 -10.39
C ALA A 98 6.83 -2.57 -9.82
N GLY A 99 5.95 -1.62 -10.14
CA GLY A 99 5.96 -0.27 -9.57
C GLY A 99 5.67 -0.25 -8.06
N LEU A 100 4.74 -1.08 -7.60
CA LEU A 100 4.40 -1.20 -6.17
C LEU A 100 5.49 -1.90 -5.36
N LEU A 101 6.20 -2.85 -5.97
CA LEU A 101 7.35 -3.55 -5.40
C LEU A 101 8.67 -2.79 -5.58
N ALA A 102 8.68 -1.69 -6.33
CA ALA A 102 9.86 -0.89 -6.51
C ALA A 102 10.29 -0.33 -5.14
N PRO A 103 11.58 -0.45 -4.76
CA PRO A 103 12.05 0.04 -3.48
C PRO A 103 11.76 1.53 -3.38
N SER A 104 11.00 1.91 -2.35
CA SER A 104 10.73 3.31 -2.01
C SER A 104 12.08 3.99 -1.77
N SER A 105 12.50 4.83 -2.72
CA SER A 105 13.76 5.56 -2.66
C SER A 105 13.76 6.44 -1.40
N LYS A 106 14.41 5.98 -0.34
CA LYS A 106 14.80 6.83 0.79
C LYS A 106 15.98 7.70 0.33
N LYS A 107 15.70 8.95 -0.01
CA LYS A 107 16.66 10.05 0.08
C LYS A 107 16.05 11.13 0.96
#